data_AF-A0A530AMF4-F1
#
_entry.id   AF-A0A530AMF4-F1
#
_cell.length_a   1.000
_cell.length_b   1.000
_cell.length_c   1.000
_cell.angle_alpha   90.00
_cell.angle_beta   90.00
_cell.angle_gamma   90.00
#
_symmetry.space_group_name_H-M   'P 1'
#
loop_
_entity.id
_entity.type
_entity.pdbx_description
1 polymer ?
#
loop_
_entity_poly.entity_id
_entity_poly.type
_entity_poly.pdbx_seq_one_letter_code
_entity_poly.pdbx_strand_id
1 'polypeptide(L)'
;VWLEGERHLPVGVVPVSEHPGWDFDRPIPLPLEWVNNAFDGWDRRASIVQLEDGIKVTLSASPELGVYILYSPSPDAGFFCFEPVSHAVDAHHGEGLTVLDDGQTMSATMRLDWAVLETD
;
A
#
# COMPACT_ATOMS: atom_id res chain seq x y z
N VAL A 1 0.76 8.77 6.48
CA VAL A 1 -0.35 8.63 5.50
C VAL A 1 -0.46 9.91 4.69
N TRP A 2 -0.52 9.79 3.37
CA TRP A 2 -0.73 10.90 2.44
C TRP A 2 -2.24 11.01 2.17
N LEU A 3 -2.86 12.09 2.65
CA LEU A 3 -4.28 12.38 2.44
C LEU A 3 -4.52 12.87 1.01
N GLU A 4 -5.60 12.43 0.38
CA GLU A 4 -6.01 12.91 -0.94
C GLU A 4 -7.12 13.97 -0.84
N GLY A 5 -7.15 14.87 -1.83
CA GLY A 5 -8.26 15.80 -2.04
C GLY A 5 -9.22 15.33 -3.14
N GLU A 6 -10.16 16.20 -3.52
CA GLU A 6 -11.21 15.93 -4.53
C GLU A 6 -10.68 15.52 -5.92
N ARG A 7 -9.40 15.77 -6.20
CA ARG A 7 -8.74 15.40 -7.47
C ARG A 7 -7.88 14.14 -7.35
N HIS A 8 -7.97 13.42 -6.23
CA HIS A 8 -7.13 12.26 -5.93
C HIS A 8 -5.62 12.56 -5.91
N LEU A 9 -5.27 13.80 -5.58
CA LEU A 9 -3.89 14.26 -5.41
C LEU A 9 -3.61 14.50 -3.93
N PRO A 10 -2.35 14.36 -3.48
CA PRO A 10 -1.99 14.61 -2.10
C PRO A 10 -2.28 16.05 -1.67
N VAL A 11 -2.87 16.22 -0.48
CA VAL A 11 -3.15 17.54 0.13
C VAL A 11 -2.47 17.72 1.49
N GLY A 12 -1.90 16.66 2.04
CA GLY A 12 -1.18 16.70 3.31
C GLY A 12 -0.72 15.32 3.77
N VAL A 13 0.21 15.30 4.73
CA VAL A 13 0.70 14.08 5.36
C VAL A 13 0.36 14.13 6.85
N VAL A 14 -0.24 13.04 7.34
CA VAL A 14 -0.60 12.87 8.75
C VAL A 14 -0.06 11.55 9.30
N PRO A 15 0.22 11.46 10.62
CA PRO A 15 0.52 10.20 11.28
C PRO A 15 -0.64 9.20 11.12
N VAL A 16 -0.33 7.92 10.88
CA VAL A 16 -1.36 6.87 10.78
C VAL A 16 -2.16 6.71 12.07
N SER A 17 -1.57 7.05 13.23
CA SER A 17 -2.23 7.03 14.54
C SER A 17 -3.44 7.96 14.64
N GLU A 18 -3.56 8.97 13.77
CA GLU A 18 -4.74 9.83 13.70
C GLU A 18 -5.91 9.16 12.93
N HIS A 19 -5.63 8.07 12.20
CA HIS A 19 -6.56 7.29 11.40
C HIS A 19 -6.46 5.80 11.74
N PRO A 20 -6.93 5.36 12.92
CA PRO A 20 -6.74 3.99 13.40
C PRO A 20 -7.36 2.91 12.50
N GLY A 21 -8.38 3.24 11.68
CA GLY A 21 -8.92 2.32 10.67
C GLY A 21 -7.96 2.03 9.51
N TRP A 22 -6.86 2.78 9.41
CA TRP A 22 -5.80 2.59 8.42
C TRP A 22 -4.48 2.16 9.05
N ASP A 23 -4.47 1.86 10.35
CA ASP A 23 -3.28 1.41 11.08
C ASP A 23 -3.17 -0.12 11.03
N PHE A 24 -2.48 -0.60 10.00
CA PHE A 24 -2.28 -2.02 9.71
C PHE A 24 -1.04 -2.64 10.40
N ASP A 25 -0.44 -1.97 11.40
CA ASP A 25 0.62 -2.58 12.23
C ASP A 25 0.09 -3.83 12.99
N ARG A 26 -1.23 -3.89 13.16
CA ARG A 26 -1.95 -5.10 13.58
C ARG A 26 -2.96 -5.50 12.51
N PRO A 27 -3.25 -6.81 12.36
CA PRO A 27 -4.28 -7.25 11.42
C PRO A 27 -5.64 -6.68 11.80
N ILE A 28 -6.20 -5.86 10.91
CA ILE A 28 -7.56 -5.33 10.98
C ILE A 28 -8.25 -5.54 9.62
N PRO A 29 -9.59 -5.63 9.58
CA PRO A 29 -10.33 -5.64 8.32
C PRO A 29 -10.06 -4.36 7.52
N LEU A 30 -10.22 -4.43 6.20
CA LEU A 30 -10.27 -3.22 5.38
C LEU A 30 -11.44 -2.32 5.83
N PRO A 31 -11.27 -0.99 5.80
CA PRO A 31 -12.36 -0.04 6.09
C PRO A 31 -13.58 -0.26 5.22
N LEU A 32 -14.76 0.10 5.75
CA LEU A 32 -16.00 0.10 4.97
C LEU A 32 -16.07 1.30 4.02
N GLU A 33 -15.33 2.35 4.33
CA GLU A 33 -15.25 3.57 3.54
C GLU A 33 -14.20 3.46 2.43
N TRP A 34 -14.29 4.42 1.51
CA TRP A 34 -13.29 4.64 0.47
C TRP A 34 -11.89 4.84 1.07
N VAL A 35 -10.93 4.11 0.52
CA VAL A 35 -9.50 4.33 0.74
C VAL A 35 -8.83 4.49 -0.62
N ASN A 36 -8.05 5.55 -0.78
CA ASN A 36 -7.20 5.78 -1.94
C ASN A 36 -5.99 6.62 -1.51
N ASN A 37 -5.15 6.03 -0.66
CA ASN A 37 -4.11 6.78 0.05
C ASN A 37 -2.76 6.11 -0.05
N ALA A 38 -1.71 6.93 -0.01
CA ALA A 38 -0.34 6.46 0.09
C ALA A 38 0.08 6.33 1.55
N PHE A 39 0.86 5.29 1.83
CA PHE A 39 1.38 4.95 3.13
C PHE A 39 2.89 4.72 3.01
N ASP A 40 3.65 5.33 3.90
CA ASP A 40 5.09 5.20 4.02
C ASP A 40 5.47 4.56 5.36
N GLY A 41 6.76 4.39 5.62
CA GLY A 41 7.27 3.86 6.89
C GLY A 41 7.06 2.36 7.10
N TRP A 42 6.47 1.65 6.13
CA TRP A 42 6.33 0.20 6.18
C TRP A 42 7.68 -0.52 5.96
N ASP A 43 7.78 -1.75 6.47
CA ASP A 43 9.00 -2.56 6.41
C ASP A 43 9.15 -3.34 5.07
N ARG A 44 8.32 -3.00 4.08
CA ARG A 44 8.20 -3.66 2.76
C ARG A 44 7.69 -5.09 2.84
N ARG A 45 6.97 -5.41 3.91
CA ARG A 45 6.23 -6.67 4.06
C ARG A 45 4.77 -6.37 4.32
N ALA A 46 3.90 -7.18 3.73
CA ALA A 46 2.48 -7.13 4.02
C ALA A 46 1.90 -8.54 4.08
N SER A 47 0.81 -8.68 4.82
CA SER A 47 0.05 -9.92 4.92
C SER A 47 -1.41 -9.62 4.63
N ILE A 48 -1.94 -10.25 3.60
CA ILE A 48 -3.34 -10.14 3.18
C ILE A 48 -4.01 -11.46 3.50
N VAL A 49 -5.08 -11.43 4.28
CA VAL A 49 -5.78 -12.63 4.73
C VAL A 49 -7.23 -12.59 4.29
N GLN A 50 -7.63 -13.61 3.55
CA GLN A 50 -9.02 -13.88 3.20
C GLN A 50 -9.50 -15.02 4.08
N LEU A 51 -10.06 -14.67 5.24
CA LEU A 51 -10.40 -15.62 6.30
C LEU A 51 -11.44 -16.65 5.84
N GLU A 52 -12.44 -16.22 5.06
CA GLU A 52 -13.53 -17.08 4.59
C GLU A 52 -13.02 -18.26 3.73
N ASP A 53 -11.98 -18.02 2.94
CA ASP A 53 -11.36 -19.03 2.09
C ASP A 53 -10.11 -19.66 2.72
N GLY A 54 -9.72 -19.22 3.92
CA GLY A 54 -8.50 -19.64 4.58
C GLY A 54 -7.26 -19.35 3.73
N ILE A 55 -7.21 -18.26 2.97
CA ILE A 55 -6.06 -17.92 2.12
C ILE A 55 -5.27 -16.79 2.75
N LYS A 56 -3.94 -16.95 2.78
CA LYS A 56 -3.00 -15.88 3.13
C LYS A 56 -2.05 -15.62 1.98
N VAL A 57 -1.95 -14.36 1.59
CA VAL A 57 -0.91 -13.85 0.69
C VAL A 57 0.09 -13.06 1.51
N THR A 58 1.37 -13.39 1.37
CA THR A 58 2.47 -12.59 1.93
C THR A 58 3.19 -11.89 0.81
N LEU A 59 3.36 -10.58 0.98
CA LEU A 59 4.08 -9.72 0.05
C LEU A 59 5.43 -9.35 0.65
N SER A 60 6.48 -9.38 -0.17
CA SER A 60 7.73 -8.69 0.11
C SER A 60 8.14 -7.83 -1.08
N ALA A 61 8.65 -6.64 -0.80
CA ALA A 61 9.08 -5.69 -1.81
C ALA A 61 10.55 -5.30 -1.61
N SER A 62 11.22 -4.95 -2.71
CA SER A 62 12.60 -4.47 -2.70
C SER A 62 12.72 -3.09 -2.02
N PRO A 63 13.91 -2.69 -1.56
CA PRO A 63 14.12 -1.44 -0.83
C PRO A 63 13.56 -0.19 -1.49
N GLU A 64 13.54 -0.18 -2.83
CA GLU A 64 13.08 0.92 -3.69
C GLU A 64 11.58 1.21 -3.52
N LEU A 65 10.77 0.24 -3.09
CA LEU A 65 9.31 0.36 -2.96
C LEU A 65 8.95 0.80 -1.54
N GLY A 66 9.40 1.99 -1.15
CA GLY A 66 9.27 2.55 0.20
C GLY A 66 7.87 3.06 0.56
N VAL A 67 6.94 3.08 -0.39
CA VAL A 67 5.57 3.54 -0.24
C VAL A 67 4.63 2.44 -0.74
N TYR A 68 3.42 2.36 -0.21
CA TYR A 68 2.33 1.62 -0.86
C TYR A 68 1.09 2.48 -1.02
N ILE A 69 0.36 2.29 -2.11
CA ILE A 69 -1.01 2.80 -2.26
C ILE A 69 -1.96 1.69 -1.83
N LEU A 70 -2.91 2.02 -0.95
CA LEU A 70 -4.06 1.18 -0.66
C LEU A 70 -5.27 1.79 -1.35
N TYR A 71 -5.86 1.02 -2.26
CA TYR A 71 -7.12 1.35 -2.92
C TYR A 71 -8.19 0.34 -2.51
N SER A 72 -9.21 0.80 -1.79
CA SER A 72 -10.35 0.00 -1.35
C SER A 72 -11.61 0.83 -1.54
N PRO A 73 -12.31 0.70 -2.68
CA PRO A 73 -13.37 1.65 -3.02
C PRO A 73 -14.68 1.41 -2.27
N SER A 74 -15.01 0.16 -1.97
CA SER A 74 -16.15 -0.23 -1.14
C SER A 74 -16.12 -1.73 -0.81
N PRO A 75 -16.88 -2.20 0.20
CA PRO A 75 -17.03 -3.63 0.49
C PRO A 75 -17.64 -4.43 -0.67
N ASP A 76 -18.52 -3.81 -1.45
CA ASP A 76 -19.23 -4.45 -2.57
C ASP A 76 -18.38 -4.53 -3.85
N ALA A 77 -17.20 -3.90 -3.87
CA ALA A 77 -16.34 -3.91 -5.06
C ALA A 77 -15.80 -5.31 -5.39
N GLY A 78 -15.69 -6.19 -4.39
CA GLY A 78 -15.13 -7.54 -4.56
C GLY A 78 -13.61 -7.56 -4.77
N PHE A 79 -12.93 -6.42 -4.61
CA PHE A 79 -11.47 -6.32 -4.69
C PHE A 79 -10.95 -5.11 -3.91
N PHE A 80 -9.65 -5.13 -3.67
CA PHE A 80 -8.84 -3.97 -3.26
C PHE A 80 -7.47 -4.08 -3.94
N CYS A 81 -6.71 -2.99 -3.97
CA CYS A 81 -5.34 -2.99 -4.46
C CYS A 81 -4.38 -2.64 -3.33
N PHE A 82 -3.28 -3.39 -3.23
CA PHE A 82 -2.11 -3.04 -2.44
C PHE A 82 -0.95 -2.86 -3.41
N GLU A 83 -0.48 -1.63 -3.56
CA GLU A 83 0.41 -1.24 -4.65
C GLU A 83 1.74 -0.70 -4.08
N PRO A 84 2.77 -1.55 -3.89
CA PRO A 84 4.11 -1.07 -3.57
C PRO A 84 4.63 -0.18 -4.69
N VAL A 85 4.97 1.06 -4.37
CA VAL A 85 5.46 2.08 -5.30
C VAL A 85 6.73 2.73 -4.74
N SER A 86 7.55 3.28 -5.62
CA SER A 86 8.82 3.89 -5.20
C SER A 86 8.69 5.31 -4.65
N HIS A 87 7.58 5.97 -4.95
CA HIS A 87 7.32 7.36 -4.59
C HIS A 87 5.81 7.59 -4.42
N ALA A 88 5.45 8.66 -3.72
CA ALA A 88 4.06 9.05 -3.53
C ALA A 88 3.43 9.55 -4.85
N VAL A 89 2.10 9.58 -4.88
CA VAL A 89 1.33 10.19 -5.97
C VAL A 89 1.80 11.64 -6.17
N ASP A 90 1.84 12.07 -7.44
CA ASP A 90 2.22 13.44 -7.81
C ASP A 90 3.68 13.84 -7.54
N ALA A 91 4.59 12.87 -7.35
CA ALA A 91 6.02 13.15 -7.08
C ALA A 91 6.73 13.99 -8.16
N HIS A 92 6.16 14.16 -9.35
CA HIS A 92 6.67 15.10 -10.37
C HIS A 92 6.56 16.57 -9.93
N HIS A 93 5.56 16.91 -9.11
CA HIS A 93 5.39 18.25 -8.52
C HIS A 93 5.94 18.33 -7.09
N GLY A 94 6.52 17.23 -6.58
CA GLY A 94 7.07 17.11 -5.24
C GLY A 94 8.44 16.45 -5.25
N GLU A 95 8.66 15.55 -4.30
CA GLU A 95 9.90 14.79 -4.14
C GLU A 95 9.62 13.28 -4.17
N GLY A 96 10.67 12.47 -4.36
CA GLY A 96 10.61 11.01 -4.23
C GLY A 96 10.97 10.22 -5.49
N LEU A 97 10.93 10.85 -6.67
CA LEU A 97 11.40 10.22 -7.90
C LEU A 97 12.91 9.95 -7.83
N THR A 98 13.33 8.79 -8.35
CA THR A 98 14.75 8.52 -8.63
C THR A 98 15.08 9.06 -10.01
N VAL A 99 15.93 10.09 -10.06
CA VAL A 99 16.44 10.63 -11.34
C VAL A 99 17.40 9.63 -11.96
N LEU A 100 17.20 9.32 -13.24
CA LEU A 100 18.08 8.49 -14.03
C LEU A 100 18.65 9.31 -15.18
N ASP A 101 19.98 9.42 -15.23
CA ASP A 101 20.67 9.98 -16.39
C ASP A 101 20.64 9.01 -17.59
N ASP A 102 21.07 9.49 -18.76
CA ASP A 102 21.18 8.65 -19.96
C ASP A 102 22.00 7.37 -19.69
N GLY A 103 21.39 6.23 -20.01
CA GLY A 103 21.96 4.90 -19.78
C GLY A 103 21.86 4.36 -18.34
N GLN A 104 21.34 5.12 -17.37
CA GLN A 104 21.08 4.60 -16.03
C GLN A 104 19.81 3.75 -15.96
N THR A 105 19.74 2.88 -14.95
CA THR A 105 18.61 1.98 -14.74
C THR A 105 18.25 1.92 -13.27
N MET A 106 16.95 1.83 -13.00
CA MET A 106 16.40 1.46 -11.70
C MET A 106 15.75 0.08 -11.83
N SER A 107 15.79 -0.70 -10.76
CA SER A 107 15.08 -1.96 -10.66
C SER A 107 14.35 -2.03 -9.33
N ALA A 108 13.17 -2.61 -9.36
CA ALA A 108 12.39 -2.90 -8.16
C ALA A 108 11.76 -4.28 -8.33
N THR A 109 11.47 -4.96 -7.23
CA THR A 109 10.86 -6.29 -7.26
C THR A 109 9.79 -6.38 -6.20
N MET A 110 8.69 -7.02 -6.54
CA MET A 110 7.67 -7.48 -5.60
C MET A 110 7.55 -8.99 -5.73
N ARG A 111 7.46 -9.68 -4.60
CA ARG A 111 7.20 -11.11 -4.53
C ARG A 111 5.93 -11.35 -3.73
N LEU A 112 5.06 -12.17 -4.29
CA LEU A 112 3.84 -12.66 -3.66
C LEU A 112 3.99 -14.16 -3.45
N ASP A 113 3.94 -14.59 -2.21
CA ASP A 113 3.81 -15.99 -1.84
C ASP A 113 2.40 -16.19 -1.26
N TRP A 114 1.82 -17.37 -1.42
CA TRP A 114 0.50 -17.68 -0.88
C TRP A 114 0.50 -19.04 -0.19
N ALA A 115 -0.36 -19.17 0.81
CA ALA A 115 -0.58 -20.40 1.55
C ALA A 115 -2.05 -20.51 1.99
N VAL A 116 -2.50 -21.75 2.20
CA VAL A 116 -3.73 -22.03 2.92
C VAL A 116 -3.44 -21.92 4.42
N LEU A 117 -4.31 -21.26 5.16
CA LEU A 117 -4.29 -21.22 6.60
C LEU A 117 -4.82 -22.55 7.12
N GLU A 118 -3.98 -23.27 7.86
CA GLU A 118 -4.42 -24.43 8.61
C GLU A 118 -5.30 -23.93 9.76
N THR A 119 -6.58 -24.33 9.74
CA THR A 119 -7.47 -24.18 10.88
C THR A 119 -7.34 -25.43 11.74
N ASP A 120 -6.89 -25.27 12.99
CA ASP A 120 -6.96 -26.32 14.02
C ASP A 120 -8.42 -26.74 14.29
#